data_AF-A0A377E7W4-F1
#
_entry.id   AF-A0A377E7W4-F1
#
_cell.length_a   1.000
_cell.length_b   1.000
_cell.length_c   1.000
_cell.angle_alpha   90.00
_cell.angle_beta   90.00
_cell.angle_gamma   90.00
#
_symmetry.space_group_name_H-M   'P 1'
#
loop_
_entity.id
_entity.type
_entity.pdbx_description
1 polymer ?
#
loop_
_entity_poly.entity_id
_entity_poly.type
_entity_poly.pdbx_seq_one_letter_code
_entity_poly.pdbx_strand_id
1 'polypeptide(L)'
;MIRLYPEQLRAQLNEGLRAAYLLLGNDPLLLQESQDAVRQVAAAQGFEEHHTFSIDPNTDWNAIFSLCQAMSLFASRQTLLLLLPENGPNAGDQ
;
A
#
# COMPACT_ATOMS: atom_id res chain seq x y z
N MET A 1 -12.00 10.53 -0.58
CA MET A 1 -11.31 9.47 -1.35
C MET A 1 -11.51 9.76 -2.82
N ILE A 2 -10.43 9.87 -3.60
CA ILE A 2 -10.52 10.05 -5.06
C ILE A 2 -10.46 8.66 -5.67
N ARG A 3 -11.43 8.31 -6.52
CA ARG A 3 -11.41 7.07 -7.29
C ARG A 3 -10.76 7.37 -8.63
N LEU A 4 -9.62 6.76 -8.89
CA LEU A 4 -8.85 6.95 -10.11
C LEU A 4 -8.76 5.62 -10.86
N TYR A 5 -8.75 5.71 -12.18
CA TYR A 5 -8.38 4.59 -13.04
C TYR A 5 -6.86 4.44 -13.07
N PRO A 6 -6.32 3.24 -13.34
CA PRO A 6 -4.87 3.00 -13.37
C PRO A 6 -4.14 3.92 -14.36
N GLU A 7 -4.76 4.27 -15.48
CA GLU A 7 -4.24 5.26 -16.44
C GLU A 7 -4.07 6.67 -15.84
N GLN A 8 -4.96 7.07 -14.93
CA GLN A 8 -4.92 8.38 -14.25
C GLN A 8 -4.02 8.37 -13.00
N LEU A 9 -3.71 7.18 -12.47
CA LEU A 9 -2.83 7.04 -11.30
C LEU A 9 -1.44 7.64 -11.58
N ARG A 10 -0.85 7.36 -12.75
CA ARG A 10 0.46 7.91 -13.14
C ARG A 10 0.45 9.44 -13.20
N ALA A 11 -0.62 10.04 -13.71
CA ALA A 11 -0.77 11.50 -13.73
C ALA A 11 -0.90 12.07 -12.31
N GLN A 12 -1.73 11.46 -11.46
CA GLN A 12 -1.90 11.88 -10.08
C GLN A 12 -0.62 11.75 -9.26
N LEU A 13 0.13 10.65 -9.44
CA LEU A 13 1.40 10.42 -8.76
C LEU A 13 2.45 11.49 -9.12
N ASN A 14 2.44 11.97 -10.37
CA ASN A 14 3.29 13.08 -10.81
C ASN A 14 2.87 14.42 -10.21
N GLU A 15 1.58 14.68 -10.02
CA GLU A 15 1.11 15.89 -9.33
C GLU A 15 1.46 15.87 -7.83
N GLY A 16 1.49 14.68 -7.23
CA GLY A 16 1.98 14.50 -5.86
C GLY A 16 1.62 13.16 -5.26
N LEU A 17 2.54 12.63 -4.44
CA LEU A 17 2.32 11.40 -3.69
C LEU A 17 1.38 11.68 -2.51
N ARG A 18 0.29 10.92 -2.42
CA ARG A 18 -0.64 10.96 -1.29
C ARG A 18 -0.16 10.08 -0.15
N ALA A 19 -0.69 10.35 1.04
CA ALA A 19 -0.37 9.58 2.25
C ALA A 19 -0.83 8.11 2.19
N ALA A 20 -1.88 7.80 1.40
CA ALA A 20 -2.40 6.44 1.28
C ALA A 20 -3.00 6.20 -0.11
N TYR A 21 -2.79 4.98 -0.64
CA TYR A 21 -3.32 4.49 -1.90
C TYR A 21 -4.06 3.19 -1.67
N LEU A 22 -5.29 3.11 -2.16
CA LEU A 22 -6.11 1.90 -2.09
C LEU A 22 -6.19 1.31 -3.50
N LEU A 23 -5.49 0.20 -3.73
CA LEU A 23 -5.50 -0.51 -5.00
C LEU A 23 -6.54 -1.63 -4.91
N LEU A 24 -7.65 -1.46 -5.61
CA LEU A 24 -8.73 -2.44 -5.69
C LEU A 24 -8.97 -2.82 -7.15
N GLY A 25 -8.92 -4.12 -7.45
CA GLY A 25 -9.18 -4.64 -8.78
C GLY A 25 -9.14 -6.16 -8.79
N ASN A 26 -9.73 -6.76 -9.80
CA ASN A 26 -9.62 -8.21 -10.06
C ASN A 26 -8.52 -8.53 -11.08
N ASP A 27 -7.93 -7.50 -11.70
CA ASP A 27 -6.90 -7.66 -12.71
C ASP A 27 -5.51 -7.60 -12.06
N PRO A 28 -4.77 -8.73 -11.99
CA PRO A 28 -3.49 -8.78 -11.31
C PRO A 28 -2.44 -7.90 -12.00
N LEU A 29 -2.51 -7.77 -13.33
CA LEU A 29 -1.59 -6.94 -14.10
C LEU A 29 -1.76 -5.46 -13.75
N LEU A 30 -3.01 -4.96 -13.70
CA LEU A 30 -3.28 -3.56 -13.37
C LEU A 30 -2.93 -3.24 -11.91
N LEU A 31 -3.15 -4.17 -10.99
CA LEU A 31 -2.74 -4.04 -9.60
C LEU A 31 -1.21 -3.94 -9.48
N GLN A 32 -0.48 -4.82 -10.17
CA GLN A 32 0.98 -4.83 -10.21
C GLN A 32 1.52 -3.52 -10.81
N GLU A 33 1.01 -3.08 -11.97
CA GLU A 33 1.44 -1.82 -12.59
C GLU A 33 1.16 -0.61 -11.70
N SER A 34 0.02 -0.59 -11.04
CA SER A 34 -0.35 0.50 -10.14
C SER A 34 0.54 0.53 -8.90
N GLN A 35 0.82 -0.64 -8.33
CA GLN A 35 1.73 -0.80 -7.19
C GLN A 35 3.15 -0.36 -7.56
N ASP A 36 3.65 -0.80 -8.72
CA ASP A 36 4.99 -0.44 -9.20
C ASP A 36 5.10 1.07 -9.42
N ALA A 37 4.09 1.69 -10.04
CA ALA A 37 4.05 3.14 -10.23
C ALA A 37 4.14 3.91 -8.90
N VAL A 38 3.37 3.50 -7.89
CA VAL A 38 3.42 4.12 -6.55
C VAL A 38 4.80 3.93 -5.93
N ARG A 39 5.36 2.71 -6.03
CA ARG A 39 6.67 2.38 -5.47
C ARG A 39 7.79 3.18 -6.11
N GLN A 40 7.79 3.33 -7.43
CA GLN A 40 8.79 4.12 -8.15
C GLN A 40 8.77 5.59 -7.71
N VAL A 41 7.58 6.19 -7.59
CA VAL A 41 7.45 7.59 -7.16
C VAL A 41 7.79 7.76 -5.68
N ALA A 42 7.43 6.79 -4.82
CA ALA A 42 7.84 6.79 -3.43
C ALA A 42 9.38 6.69 -3.31
N ALA A 43 10.03 5.77 -4.01
CA ALA A 43 11.48 5.65 -4.02
C ALA A 43 12.16 6.96 -4.47
N ALA A 44 11.62 7.61 -5.51
CA ALA A 44 12.09 8.91 -5.99
C ALA A 44 11.94 10.04 -4.94
N GLN A 45 11.01 9.92 -4.00
CA GLN A 45 10.82 10.87 -2.89
C GLN A 45 11.62 10.52 -1.63
N GLY A 46 12.55 9.56 -1.71
CA GLY A 46 13.40 9.15 -0.60
C GLY A 46 12.74 8.16 0.34
N PHE A 47 11.71 7.44 -0.11
CA PHE A 47 11.16 6.31 0.63
C PHE A 47 12.05 5.07 0.39
N GLU A 48 13.09 4.92 1.19
CA GLU A 48 14.11 3.86 1.00
C GLU A 48 13.65 2.50 1.52
N GLU A 49 12.81 2.48 2.56
CA GLU A 49 12.28 1.25 3.13
C GLU A 49 10.88 0.95 2.59
N HIS A 50 10.66 -0.33 2.28
CA HIS A 50 9.37 -0.84 1.85
C HIS A 50 9.02 -2.07 2.71
N HIS A 51 7.94 -1.96 3.47
CA HIS A 51 7.42 -3.03 4.29
C HIS A 51 6.16 -3.60 3.65
N THR A 52 6.15 -4.91 3.40
CA THR A 52 5.00 -5.61 2.83
C THR A 52 4.41 -6.54 3.89
N PHE A 53 3.14 -6.38 4.17
CA PHE A 53 2.39 -7.23 5.10
C PHE A 53 1.21 -7.86 4.37
N SER A 54 1.14 -9.18 4.44
CA SER A 54 -0.08 -9.92 4.08
C SER A 54 -1.05 -9.85 5.24
N ILE A 55 -2.27 -9.41 4.94
CA ILE A 55 -3.38 -9.39 5.88
C ILE A 55 -4.09 -10.74 5.76
N ASP A 56 -4.18 -11.39 6.89
CA ASP A 56 -4.77 -12.69 7.14
C ASP A 56 -5.64 -12.57 8.39
N PRO A 57 -6.59 -13.49 8.62
CA PRO A 57 -7.39 -13.49 9.85
C PRO A 57 -6.55 -13.62 11.14
N ASN A 58 -5.31 -14.11 11.03
CA ASN A 58 -4.36 -14.22 12.14
C ASN A 58 -3.33 -13.08 12.16
N THR A 59 -3.48 -12.02 11.35
CA THR A 59 -2.49 -10.94 11.31
C THR A 59 -2.46 -10.16 12.61
N ASP A 60 -1.27 -10.06 13.19
CA ASP A 60 -0.99 -9.23 14.36
C ASP A 60 -1.00 -7.73 14.01
N TRP A 61 -2.16 -7.10 14.08
CA TRP A 61 -2.32 -5.65 13.94
C TRP A 61 -1.45 -4.86 14.92
N ASN A 62 -1.22 -5.40 16.13
CA ASN A 62 -0.33 -4.81 17.12
C ASN A 62 1.12 -4.74 16.63
N ALA A 63 1.60 -5.72 15.87
CA ALA A 63 2.95 -5.71 15.29
C ALA A 63 3.07 -4.62 14.22
N ILE A 64 2.08 -4.49 13.33
CA ILE A 64 2.04 -3.44 12.30
C ILE A 64 2.00 -2.05 12.95
N PHE A 65 1.17 -1.88 13.98
CA PHE A 65 1.03 -0.61 14.69
C PHE A 65 2.29 -0.24 15.48
N SER A 66 2.94 -1.24 16.12
CA SER A 66 4.21 -1.05 16.80
C SER A 66 5.33 -0.69 15.83
N LEU A 67 5.35 -1.32 14.66
CA LEU A 67 6.27 -0.98 13.57
C LEU A 67 6.09 0.49 13.20
N CYS A 68 4.86 0.94 12.96
CA CYS A 68 4.50 2.33 12.63
C CYS A 68 4.91 3.34 13.72
N GLN A 69 4.74 2.99 15.01
CA GLN A 69 5.15 3.84 16.12
C GLN A 69 6.68 3.92 16.29
N ALA A 70 7.40 2.83 16.05
CA ALA A 70 8.86 2.80 16.12
C ALA A 70 9.53 3.64 15.01
N MET A 71 8.84 3.93 13.91
CA MET A 71 9.34 4.73 12.78
C MET A 71 9.66 6.19 13.15
N SER A 72 9.16 6.69 14.29
CA SER A 72 9.23 8.13 14.61
C SER A 72 10.59 8.60 15.14
N LEU A 73 11.52 7.71 15.50
CA LEU A 73 12.76 8.09 16.22
C LEU A 73 13.97 8.42 15.32
N PHE A 74 14.01 7.89 14.09
CA PHE A 74 14.99 8.24 13.06
C PHE A 74 14.25 8.27 11.73
N ALA A 75 13.81 9.47 11.32
CA ALA A 75 12.81 9.67 10.28
C ALA A 75 13.31 9.34 8.86
N SER A 76 13.54 8.06 8.58
CA SER A 76 13.60 7.51 7.22
C SER A 76 12.18 7.43 6.68
N ARG A 77 11.93 7.89 5.45
CA ARG A 77 10.61 7.71 4.83
C ARG A 77 10.47 6.25 4.42
N GLN A 78 9.33 5.64 4.75
CA GLN A 78 9.09 4.23 4.49
C GLN A 78 7.70 4.04 3.88
N THR A 79 7.57 3.03 3.03
CA THR A 79 6.31 2.66 2.39
C THR A 79 5.75 1.41 3.05
N LEU A 80 4.48 1.44 3.45
CA LEU A 80 3.78 0.28 3.99
C LEU A 80 2.79 -0.23 2.95
N LEU A 81 2.99 -1.47 2.50
CA LEU A 81 2.10 -2.19 1.60
C LEU A 81 1.33 -3.24 2.39
N LEU A 82 0.01 -3.14 2.36
CA LEU A 82 -0.90 -4.09 2.99
C LEU A 82 -1.57 -4.89 1.86
N LEU A 83 -1.23 -6.17 1.75
CA LEU A 83 -1.86 -7.09 0.81
C LEU A 83 -3.12 -7.63 1.47
N LEU A 84 -4.28 -7.26 0.94
CA LEU A 84 -5.54 -7.83 1.40
C LEU A 84 -5.71 -9.23 0.81
N PRO A 85 -6.32 -10.18 1.56
CA PRO A 85 -6.59 -11.50 1.05
C PRO A 85 -7.69 -11.41 -0.02
N GLU A 86 -7.55 -12.22 -1.07
CA GLU A 86 -8.46 -12.30 -2.23
C GLU A 86 -9.88 -12.72 -1.82
N ASN A 87 -9.95 -13.47 -0.71
CA ASN A 87 -11.15 -13.72 0.04
C ASN A 87 -11.45 -12.45 0.83
N GLY A 88 -12.36 -11.62 0.34
CA GLY A 88 -12.87 -10.47 1.08
C GLY A 88 -13.25 -10.85 2.52
N PRO A 89 -13.42 -9.88 3.44
CA PRO A 89 -13.57 -10.08 4.88
C PRO A 89 -14.75 -10.97 5.34
N ASN A 90 -15.51 -11.58 4.42
CA ASN A 90 -16.67 -12.44 4.66
C ASN A 90 -16.47 -13.93 4.33
N ALA A 91 -15.30 -14.42 3.95
CA ALA A 91 -15.14 -15.85 3.61
C ALA A 91 -15.02 -16.80 4.83
N GLY A 92 -15.21 -16.29 6.05
CA GLY A 92 -15.07 -17.06 7.30
C GLY A 92 -16.39 -17.46 7.98
N ASP A 93 -17.55 -17.17 7.40
CA ASP A 93 -18.85 -17.60 7.96
C ASP A 93 -19.54 -18.54 6.96
N GLN A 94 -19.20 -19.83 7.04
CA GLN A 94 -20.06 -20.93 6.60
C GLN A 94 -19.78 -22.20 7.40
#